data_AF-A0A5K1BCQ7-F1
#
_entry.id   AF-A0A5K1BCQ7-F1
#
_cell.length_a   1.000
_cell.length_b   1.000
_cell.length_c   1.000
_cell.angle_alpha   90.00
_cell.angle_beta   90.00
_cell.angle_gamma   90.00
#
_symmetry.space_group_name_H-M   'P 1'
#
loop_
_entity.id
_entity.type
_entity.pdbx_description
1 polymer ?
#
loop_
_entity_poly.entity_id
_entity_poly.type
_entity_poly.pdbx_seq_one_letter_code
_entity_poly.pdbx_strand_id
1 'polypeptide(L)' 'ARALEVLNFTPLNGKSIRIMYSHRDPSIRKSGAANIFIK' A
#
# COMPACT_ATOMS: atom_id res chain seq x y z
N ALA A 1 13.95 4.14 3.28
CA ALA A 1 12.98 4.61 2.25
C ALA A 1 12.07 5.64 2.91
N ARG A 2 12.59 6.86 3.09
CA ARG A 2 12.07 7.81 4.08
C ARG A 2 10.61 8.20 3.86
N ALA A 3 10.20 8.39 2.60
CA ALA A 3 8.81 8.75 2.29
C ALA A 3 7.81 7.62 2.64
N LEU A 4 8.18 6.35 2.43
CA LEU A 4 7.32 5.22 2.77
C LEU A 4 7.18 5.09 4.30
N GLU A 5 8.25 5.35 5.04
CA GLU A 5 8.24 5.30 6.50
C GLU A 5 7.48 6.48 7.14
N VAL A 6 7.64 7.68 6.60
CA VAL A 6 7.12 8.92 7.21
C VAL A 6 5.75 9.33 6.69
N LEU A 7 5.42 9.04 5.43
CA LEU A 7 4.23 9.58 4.76
C LEU A 7 3.15 8.54 4.50
N ASN A 8 3.39 7.25 4.77
CA ASN A 8 2.36 6.23 4.57
C ASN A 8 1.20 6.46 5.54
N PHE A 9 -0.04 6.40 5.03
CA PHE A 9 -1.29 6.73 5.73
C PHE A 9 -1.49 8.20 6.12
N THR A 10 -0.63 9.12 5.66
CA THR A 10 -0.87 10.55 5.85
C THR A 10 -2.13 11.01 5.11
N PRO A 11 -2.93 11.93 5.68
CA PRO A 11 -4.12 12.45 5.02
C PRO A 11 -3.73 13.39 3.86
N LEU A 12 -4.28 13.12 2.69
CA LEU A 12 -4.19 13.98 1.50
C LEU A 12 -5.59 14.11 0.92
N ASN A 13 -6.07 15.34 0.72
CA ASN A 13 -7.42 15.62 0.21
C ASN A 13 -8.53 14.88 0.98
N GLY A 14 -8.39 14.79 2.31
CA GLY A 14 -9.35 14.11 3.19
C GLY A 14 -9.31 12.58 3.15
N LYS A 15 -8.36 11.96 2.43
CA LYS A 15 -8.18 10.50 2.38
C LYS A 15 -6.77 10.10 2.81
N SER A 16 -6.65 9.02 3.59
CA SER A 16 -5.34 8.47 3.92
C SER A 16 -4.73 7.79 2.70
N ILE A 17 -3.50 8.17 2.34
CA ILE A 17 -2.80 7.58 1.20
C ILE A 17 -2.10 6.28 1.60
N ARG A 18 -1.97 5.34 0.66
CA ARG A 18 -1.18 4.12 0.85
C ARG A 18 0.02 4.16 -0.09
N ILE A 19 1.21 4.29 0.47
CA ILE A 19 2.48 4.31 -0.27
C ILE A 19 3.08 2.91 -0.25
N MET A 20 3.43 2.41 -1.42
CA MET A 20 4.11 1.12 -1.62
C MET A 20 5.19 1.29 -2.69
N TYR A 21 6.16 0.38 -2.73
CA TYR A 21 7.09 0.34 -3.86
C TYR A 21 6.35 0.07 -5.17
N SER A 22 6.89 0.63 -6.26
CA SER A 22 6.33 0.42 -7.59
C SER A 22 6.59 -1.02 -8.03
N HIS A 23 5.57 -1.88 -7.85
CA HIS A 23 5.51 -3.21 -8.44
C HIS A 23 4.52 -3.17 -9.60
N ARG A 24 5.06 -3.18 -10.83
CA ARG A 24 4.28 -2.98 -12.07
C ARG A 24 3.50 -4.22 -12.48
N ASP A 25 4.00 -5.41 -12.16
CA ASP A 25 3.29 -6.65 -12.43
C ASP A 25 2.08 -6.79 -11.49
N PRO A 26 0.84 -6.92 -12.01
CA PRO A 26 -0.34 -7.10 -11.17
C PRO A 26 -0.48 -8.51 -10.57
N SER A 27 0.32 -9.50 -11.00
CA SER A 27 0.19 -10.92 -10.62
C SER A 27 0.11 -11.12 -9.10
N ILE A 28 0.99 -10.48 -8.35
CA ILE A 28 1.08 -10.59 -6.87
C ILE A 28 -0.18 -10.03 -6.20
N ARG A 29 -0.73 -8.92 -6.72
CA ARG A 29 -1.96 -8.33 -6.15
C ARG A 29 -3.20 -9.12 -6.52
N LYS A 30 -3.24 -9.68 -7.74
CA LYS A 30 -4.37 -10.48 -8.24
C LYS A 30 -4.46 -11.84 -7.57
N SER A 31 -3.32 -12.48 -7.29
CA SER A 31 -3.29 -13.80 -6.66
C SER A 31 -3.77 -13.76 -5.20
N GLY A 32 -3.69 -12.59 -4.55
CA GLY A 32 -4.06 -12.46 -3.13
C GLY A 32 -3.13 -13.25 -2.19
N ALA A 33 -2.02 -13.78 -2.71
CA ALA A 33 -1.06 -14.53 -1.92
C ALA A 33 -0.55 -13.66 -0.76
N ALA A 34 -0.60 -14.21 0.45
CA ALA A 34 -0.27 -13.52 1.70
C ALA A 34 -1.15 -12.30 2.06
N ASN A 35 -2.30 -12.10 1.41
CA ASN A 35 -3.30 -11.14 1.85
C ASN A 35 -4.22 -11.78 2.91
N ILE A 36 -4.15 -11.28 4.15
CA ILE A 36 -4.88 -11.81 5.30
C ILE A 36 -5.99 -10.83 5.69
N PHE A 37 -7.21 -11.34 5.86
CA PHE A 37 -8.34 -10.58 6.39
C PHE A 37 -8.36 -10.63 7.92
N ILE A 38 -8.49 -9.46 8.56
CA ILE A 38 -8.67 -9.32 10.01
C ILE A 38 -10.12 -8.89 10.25
N LYS A 39 -10.83 -9.62 11.11
CA LYS A 39 -12.22 -9.32 11.52
C LYS A 39 -12.25 -8.40 12.72
#